data_AF-A0A365ZGD4-F1
#
_entry.id   AF-A0A365ZGD4-F1
#
_cell.length_a   1.000
_cell.length_b   1.000
_cell.length_c   1.000
_cell.angle_alpha   90.00
_cell.angle_beta   90.00
_cell.angle_gamma   90.00
#
_symmetry.space_group_name_H-M   'P 1'
#
loop_
_entity.id
_entity.type
_entity.pdbx_description
1 polymer ?
#
loop_
_entity_poly.entity_id
_entity_poly.type
_entity_poly.pdbx_seq_one_letter_code
_entity_poly.pdbx_strand_id
1 'polypeptide(L)'
;MTSYSVLPSGPRATVIATWPGEWSDHSVKVTTLADTHQASELAHVLTRLSEGAWDAAAWLDTYSAIEAGVTTLIDQLRAPADKINEIHLPEGGYRHTDQWSFTDVKDLLATELPASVNALTRAQRLTIADELSSDAASRTQALRLLPTGQDPAATSRAWQICEVTRSLRNGQTGPLPEGAAAWLVSGWGPDRSPAERWAARDRLVRIEQLVSACQAHGGRAAAEDDPMLAHLVVRYAVEMVDDEVFYVSVHDGHRNSWDTSPYAPMTVTRAGNHHRESEILGALDPTDDDGFVRTLGEWTRLVPYHR
;
A
#
# COMPACT_ATOMS: atom_id res chain seq x y z
N MET A 1 -7.88 -7.51 -5.94
CA MET A 1 -6.54 -7.91 -6.42
C MET A 1 -6.70 -9.00 -7.48
N THR A 2 -5.71 -9.21 -8.36
CA THR A 2 -5.80 -10.20 -9.44
C THR A 2 -5.80 -11.58 -8.79
N SER A 3 -6.94 -12.26 -8.88
CA SER A 3 -7.08 -13.63 -8.42
C SER A 3 -6.80 -14.56 -9.58
N TYR A 4 -5.89 -15.51 -9.36
CA TYR A 4 -5.58 -16.53 -10.35
C TYR A 4 -6.33 -17.80 -9.97
N SER A 5 -7.06 -18.34 -10.93
CA SER A 5 -7.87 -19.54 -10.77
C SER A 5 -7.54 -20.55 -11.85
N VAL A 6 -7.95 -21.80 -11.62
CA VAL A 6 -7.73 -22.90 -12.55
C VAL A 6 -9.05 -23.32 -13.17
N LEU A 7 -9.12 -23.30 -14.49
CA LEU A 7 -10.20 -23.89 -15.27
C LEU A 7 -9.73 -25.24 -15.84
N PRO A 8 -10.27 -26.37 -15.35
CA PRO A 8 -10.03 -27.68 -15.96
C PRO A 8 -10.57 -27.72 -17.39
N SER A 9 -9.82 -28.31 -18.31
CA SER A 9 -10.17 -28.44 -19.73
C SER A 9 -9.71 -29.80 -20.25
N GLY A 10 -10.40 -30.86 -19.84
CA GLY A 10 -10.04 -32.24 -20.15
C GLY A 10 -8.74 -32.66 -19.43
N PRO A 11 -7.70 -33.15 -20.14
CA PRO A 11 -6.43 -33.55 -19.53
C PRO A 11 -5.48 -32.36 -19.27
N ARG A 12 -5.98 -31.12 -19.37
CA ARG A 12 -5.19 -29.90 -19.21
C ARG A 12 -5.92 -28.95 -18.25
N ALA A 13 -5.16 -28.03 -17.67
CA ALA A 13 -5.65 -27.02 -16.76
C ALA A 13 -5.20 -25.64 -17.25
N THR A 14 -6.12 -24.68 -17.33
CA THR A 14 -5.83 -23.31 -17.76
C THR A 14 -5.83 -22.39 -16.56
N VAL A 15 -4.75 -21.63 -16.37
CA VAL A 15 -4.68 -20.57 -15.36
C VAL A 15 -5.30 -19.30 -15.93
N ILE A 16 -6.24 -18.73 -15.19
CA ILE A 16 -7.02 -17.54 -15.55
C ILE A 16 -6.78 -16.48 -14.49
N ALA A 17 -6.31 -15.30 -14.92
CA ALA A 17 -6.21 -14.12 -14.09
C ALA A 17 -7.55 -13.37 -14.13
N THR A 18 -8.10 -13.01 -12.97
CA THR A 18 -9.36 -12.29 -12.83
C THR A 18 -9.20 -11.08 -11.92
N TRP A 19 -9.70 -9.92 -12.35
CA TRP A 19 -9.64 -8.69 -11.57
C TRP A 19 -10.99 -7.94 -11.60
N PRO A 20 -11.30 -7.16 -10.56
CA PRO A 20 -12.50 -6.33 -10.52
C PRO A 20 -12.38 -5.16 -11.50
N GLY A 21 -13.49 -4.84 -12.17
CA GLY A 21 -13.75 -3.54 -12.78
C GLY A 21 -14.84 -2.78 -12.01
N GLU A 22 -15.31 -1.66 -12.55
CA GLU A 22 -16.34 -0.83 -11.91
C GLU A 22 -17.67 -1.58 -11.71
N TRP A 23 -18.06 -2.40 -12.69
CA TRP A 23 -19.38 -3.05 -12.73
C TRP A 23 -19.32 -4.58 -12.84
N SER A 24 -18.16 -5.13 -13.19
CA SER A 24 -18.00 -6.56 -13.47
C SER A 24 -16.55 -6.99 -13.32
N ASP A 25 -16.36 -8.27 -13.04
CA ASP A 25 -15.04 -8.88 -13.11
C ASP A 25 -14.59 -9.09 -14.56
N HIS A 26 -13.29 -8.99 -14.78
CA HIS A 26 -12.63 -9.21 -16.04
C HIS A 26 -11.64 -10.35 -15.90
N SER A 27 -11.55 -11.20 -16.92
CA SER A 27 -10.65 -12.35 -16.90
C SER A 27 -9.84 -12.46 -18.17
N VAL A 28 -8.60 -12.93 -18.04
CA VAL A 28 -7.73 -13.28 -19.17
C VAL A 28 -7.09 -14.64 -18.94
N LYS A 29 -6.94 -15.39 -20.03
CA LYS A 29 -6.14 -16.62 -20.00
C LYS A 29 -4.67 -16.25 -19.85
N VAL A 30 -4.01 -16.79 -18.82
CA VAL A 30 -2.57 -16.63 -18.61
C VAL A 30 -1.79 -17.73 -19.31
N THR A 31 -2.11 -18.99 -19.00
CA THR A 31 -1.37 -20.12 -19.55
C THR A 31 -2.15 -21.44 -19.42
N THR A 32 -1.67 -22.50 -20.05
CA THR A 32 -2.26 -23.84 -19.94
C THR A 32 -1.18 -24.88 -19.62
N LEU A 33 -1.44 -25.71 -18.61
CA LEU A 33 -0.58 -26.78 -18.13
C LEU A 33 -1.25 -28.14 -18.36
N ALA A 34 -0.45 -29.20 -18.38
CA ALA A 34 -0.94 -30.57 -18.49
C ALA A 34 -1.37 -31.16 -17.14
N ASP A 35 -0.87 -30.60 -16.03
CA ASP A 35 -1.16 -31.05 -14.68
C ASP A 35 -1.99 -29.99 -13.93
N THR A 36 -3.13 -30.41 -13.40
CA THR A 36 -4.02 -29.58 -12.59
C THR A 36 -3.38 -29.20 -11.27
N HIS A 37 -2.59 -30.07 -10.64
CA HIS A 37 -1.91 -29.75 -9.38
C HIS A 37 -0.89 -28.64 -9.61
N GLN A 38 -0.03 -28.79 -10.63
CA GLN A 38 0.93 -27.76 -11.02
C GLN A 38 0.24 -26.43 -11.38
N ALA A 39 -0.92 -26.47 -12.05
CA ALA A 39 -1.68 -25.26 -12.37
C ALA A 39 -2.24 -24.58 -11.12
N SER A 40 -2.70 -25.35 -10.13
CA SER A 40 -3.22 -24.84 -8.86
C SER A 40 -2.11 -24.20 -8.02
N GLU A 41 -0.94 -24.84 -7.91
CA GLU A 41 0.23 -24.26 -7.26
C GLU A 41 0.63 -22.94 -7.91
N LEU A 42 0.72 -22.92 -9.26
CA LEU A 42 1.03 -21.70 -10.00
C LEU A 42 -0.01 -20.59 -9.76
N ALA A 43 -1.30 -20.92 -9.80
CA ALA A 43 -2.36 -19.97 -9.53
C ALA A 43 -2.30 -19.44 -8.09
N HIS A 44 -1.98 -20.28 -7.12
CA HIS A 44 -1.82 -19.89 -5.73
C HIS A 44 -0.68 -18.88 -5.54
N VAL A 45 0.53 -19.18 -6.04
CA VAL A 45 1.69 -18.27 -5.88
C VAL A 45 1.51 -16.96 -6.65
N LEU A 46 0.88 -16.98 -7.83
CA LEU A 46 0.59 -15.76 -8.59
C LEU A 46 -0.47 -14.90 -7.89
N THR A 47 -1.45 -15.51 -7.24
CA THR A 47 -2.45 -14.79 -6.43
C THR A 47 -1.77 -14.08 -5.27
N ARG A 48 -0.98 -14.79 -4.46
CA ARG A 48 -0.30 -14.18 -3.31
C ARG A 48 0.67 -13.07 -3.75
N LEU A 49 1.41 -13.25 -4.84
CA LEU A 49 2.28 -12.20 -5.38
C LEU A 49 1.50 -10.95 -5.78
N SER A 50 0.38 -11.11 -6.49
CA SER A 50 -0.50 -10.01 -6.88
C SER A 50 -1.09 -9.32 -5.65
N GLU A 51 -1.56 -10.10 -4.68
CA GLU A 51 -2.15 -9.55 -3.46
C GLU A 51 -1.14 -8.73 -2.66
N GLY A 52 0.02 -9.30 -2.35
CA GLY A 52 1.07 -8.60 -1.61
C GLY A 52 1.63 -7.38 -2.36
N ALA A 53 1.74 -7.44 -3.70
CA ALA A 53 2.22 -6.29 -4.48
C ALA A 53 1.20 -5.14 -4.53
N TRP A 54 -0.10 -5.44 -4.64
CA TRP A 54 -1.15 -4.42 -4.61
C TRP A 54 -1.37 -3.84 -3.21
N ASP A 55 -1.27 -4.67 -2.17
CA ASP A 55 -1.30 -4.22 -0.78
C ASP A 55 -0.10 -3.32 -0.46
N ALA A 56 1.11 -3.75 -0.83
CA ALA A 56 2.31 -2.94 -0.68
C ALA A 56 2.19 -1.60 -1.43
N ALA A 57 1.70 -1.61 -2.67
CA ALA A 57 1.48 -0.38 -3.43
C ALA A 57 0.52 0.59 -2.72
N ALA A 58 -0.49 0.07 -2.02
CA ALA A 58 -1.41 0.91 -1.28
C ALA A 58 -0.85 1.38 0.06
N TRP A 59 -0.10 0.56 0.79
CA TRP A 59 0.12 0.83 2.21
C TRP A 59 1.58 0.86 2.66
N LEU A 60 2.48 0.19 1.94
CA LEU A 60 3.82 -0.08 2.44
C LEU A 60 4.89 0.72 1.69
N ASP A 61 5.78 1.37 2.44
CA ASP A 61 6.99 2.00 1.89
C ASP A 61 7.96 1.01 1.22
N THR A 62 7.79 -0.29 1.44
CA THR A 62 8.52 -1.38 0.76
C THR A 62 8.07 -1.64 -0.68
N TYR A 63 7.01 -0.98 -1.19
CA TYR A 63 6.50 -1.19 -2.55
C TYR A 63 7.59 -1.14 -3.62
N SER A 64 8.49 -0.15 -3.54
CA SER A 64 9.57 0.02 -4.53
C SER A 64 10.52 -1.18 -4.57
N ALA A 65 10.80 -1.80 -3.44
CA ALA A 65 11.60 -3.02 -3.35
C ALA A 65 10.87 -4.22 -3.98
N ILE A 66 9.58 -4.38 -3.67
CA ILE A 66 8.73 -5.44 -4.25
C ILE A 66 8.64 -5.29 -5.77
N GLU A 67 8.39 -4.09 -6.28
CA GLU A 67 8.26 -3.84 -7.72
C GLU A 67 9.58 -4.10 -8.48
N ALA A 68 10.73 -3.78 -7.86
CA ALA A 68 12.04 -4.16 -8.39
C ALA A 68 12.25 -5.68 -8.43
N GLY A 69 11.79 -6.40 -7.40
CA GLY A 69 11.79 -7.86 -7.36
C GLY A 69 10.91 -8.47 -8.45
N VAL A 70 9.69 -7.96 -8.63
CA VAL A 70 8.77 -8.37 -9.71
C VAL A 70 9.37 -8.11 -11.10
N THR A 71 10.03 -6.96 -11.28
CA THR A 71 10.73 -6.63 -12.53
C THR A 71 11.84 -7.64 -12.82
N THR A 72 12.64 -7.97 -11.80
CA THR A 72 13.69 -8.98 -11.91
C THR A 72 13.12 -10.36 -12.26
N LEU A 73 11.98 -10.74 -11.67
CA LEU A 73 11.28 -11.99 -12.00
C LEU A 73 10.82 -12.00 -13.46
N ILE A 74 10.21 -10.91 -13.95
CA ILE A 74 9.78 -10.76 -15.34
C ILE A 74 10.97 -10.92 -16.29
N ASP A 75 12.10 -10.28 -15.99
CA ASP A 75 13.31 -10.36 -16.79
C ASP A 75 13.88 -11.80 -16.82
N GLN A 76 13.92 -12.48 -15.68
CA GLN A 76 14.33 -13.88 -15.62
C GLN A 76 13.36 -14.80 -16.38
N LEU A 77 12.04 -14.57 -16.28
CA LEU A 77 11.02 -15.27 -17.06
C LEU A 77 11.14 -15.00 -18.55
N ARG A 78 11.73 -13.88 -18.96
CA ARG A 78 12.02 -13.53 -20.37
C ARG A 78 13.41 -13.94 -20.82
N ALA A 79 14.31 -14.33 -19.92
CA ALA A 79 15.64 -14.80 -20.29
C ALA A 79 15.59 -16.21 -20.91
N PRO A 80 16.52 -16.56 -21.82
CA PRO A 80 16.60 -17.90 -22.39
C PRO A 80 17.09 -18.96 -21.39
N ALA A 81 17.36 -18.60 -20.13
CA ALA A 81 17.88 -19.49 -19.11
C ALA A 81 16.91 -20.64 -18.80
N ASP A 82 17.48 -21.82 -18.54
CA ASP A 82 16.69 -23.02 -18.21
C ASP A 82 16.06 -22.94 -16.80
N LYS A 83 16.61 -22.09 -15.93
CA LYS A 83 16.14 -21.87 -14.56
C LYS A 83 16.13 -20.39 -14.20
N ILE A 84 15.22 -20.06 -13.30
CA ILE A 84 15.08 -18.81 -12.58
C ILE A 84 15.69 -18.99 -11.20
N ASN A 85 16.49 -18.01 -10.80
CA ASN A 85 17.16 -17.94 -9.52
C ASN A 85 16.25 -17.26 -8.49
N GLU A 86 16.57 -17.51 -7.22
CA GLU A 86 15.98 -16.82 -6.08
C GLU A 86 16.16 -15.30 -6.20
N ILE A 87 15.16 -14.55 -5.74
CA ILE A 87 15.19 -13.08 -5.73
C ILE A 87 15.05 -12.64 -4.28
N HIS A 88 16.07 -11.95 -3.76
CA HIS A 88 16.07 -11.42 -2.40
C HIS A 88 15.69 -9.93 -2.42
N LEU A 89 14.69 -9.58 -1.61
CA LEU A 89 14.30 -8.18 -1.44
C LEU A 89 15.20 -7.50 -0.39
N PRO A 90 15.58 -6.22 -0.59
CA PRO A 90 16.31 -5.45 0.42
C PRO A 90 15.42 -5.17 1.64
N GLU A 91 15.97 -5.35 2.83
CA GLU A 91 15.28 -5.10 4.12
C GLU A 91 15.71 -3.77 4.79
N GLY A 92 16.75 -3.12 4.26
CA GLY A 92 17.25 -1.88 4.85
C GLY A 92 16.49 -0.65 4.36
N GLY A 93 16.18 0.28 5.27
CA GLY A 93 15.69 1.62 4.93
C GLY A 93 14.18 1.74 4.73
N TYR A 94 13.41 0.72 5.10
CA TYR A 94 11.95 0.73 5.05
C TYR A 94 11.36 0.47 6.43
N ARG A 95 10.19 1.04 6.73
CA ARG A 95 9.49 0.83 8.00
C ARG A 95 8.74 -0.49 8.04
N HIS A 96 8.29 -0.97 6.88
CA HIS A 96 7.31 -2.06 6.80
C HIS A 96 7.89 -3.42 6.41
N THR A 97 9.14 -3.70 6.75
CA THR A 97 9.81 -4.98 6.40
C THR A 97 9.36 -6.16 7.25
N ASP A 98 8.67 -5.89 8.36
CA ASP A 98 8.08 -6.90 9.25
C ASP A 98 6.60 -7.19 8.93
N GLN A 99 5.98 -6.38 8.07
CA GLN A 99 4.58 -6.51 7.70
C GLN A 99 4.34 -7.78 6.87
N TRP A 100 3.21 -8.44 7.11
CA TRP A 100 2.91 -9.73 6.48
C TRP A 100 3.00 -9.70 4.95
N SER A 101 2.46 -8.68 4.28
CA SER A 101 2.51 -8.59 2.82
C SER A 101 3.94 -8.52 2.27
N PHE A 102 4.87 -7.85 2.97
CA PHE A 102 6.26 -7.82 2.57
C PHE A 102 6.96 -9.16 2.83
N THR A 103 6.76 -9.75 4.01
CA THR A 103 7.38 -11.04 4.35
C THR A 103 6.90 -12.16 3.44
N ASP A 104 5.60 -12.20 3.12
CA ASP A 104 4.99 -13.16 2.20
C ASP A 104 5.59 -13.04 0.79
N VAL A 105 5.65 -11.83 0.23
CA VAL A 105 6.22 -11.59 -1.11
C VAL A 105 7.71 -11.89 -1.14
N LYS A 106 8.46 -11.55 -0.07
CA LYS A 106 9.88 -11.87 0.05
C LYS A 106 10.11 -13.37 -0.01
N ASP A 107 9.36 -14.14 0.77
CA ASP A 107 9.50 -15.60 0.83
C ASP A 107 9.06 -16.27 -0.49
N LEU A 108 7.98 -15.77 -1.10
CA LEU A 108 7.53 -16.20 -2.44
C LEU A 108 8.61 -16.03 -3.50
N LEU A 109 9.21 -14.83 -3.58
CA LEU A 109 10.24 -14.50 -4.58
C LEU A 109 11.54 -15.26 -4.36
N ALA A 110 11.87 -15.56 -3.10
CA ALA A 110 13.06 -16.34 -2.77
C ALA A 110 12.88 -17.84 -3.03
N THR A 111 11.68 -18.41 -2.81
CA THR A 111 11.52 -19.87 -2.75
C THR A 111 10.42 -20.42 -3.66
N GLU A 112 9.16 -20.08 -3.39
CA GLU A 112 7.99 -20.74 -3.99
C GLU A 112 7.80 -20.42 -5.48
N LEU A 113 8.03 -19.16 -5.88
CA LEU A 113 7.92 -18.73 -7.28
C LEU A 113 8.97 -19.39 -8.17
N PRO A 114 10.29 -19.35 -7.86
CA PRO A 114 11.29 -20.08 -8.61
C PRO A 114 10.96 -21.58 -8.75
N ALA A 115 10.49 -22.23 -7.68
CA ALA A 115 10.10 -23.64 -7.72
C ALA A 115 8.94 -23.89 -8.69
N SER A 116 7.90 -23.05 -8.62
CA SER A 116 6.70 -23.14 -9.46
C SER A 116 6.98 -22.90 -10.94
N VAL A 117 7.81 -21.91 -11.28
CA VAL A 117 8.06 -21.50 -12.67
C VAL A 117 9.17 -22.31 -13.36
N ASN A 118 10.11 -22.90 -12.62
CA ASN A 118 11.18 -23.72 -13.18
C ASN A 118 10.70 -25.04 -13.78
N ALA A 119 9.54 -25.51 -13.35
CA ALA A 119 8.91 -26.70 -13.92
C ALA A 119 8.11 -26.40 -15.22
N LEU A 120 8.11 -25.16 -15.70
CA LEU A 120 7.33 -24.72 -16.86
C LEU A 120 8.17 -24.68 -18.14
N THR A 121 7.51 -24.92 -19.26
CA THR A 121 8.09 -24.69 -20.58
C THR A 121 8.40 -23.22 -20.80
N ARG A 122 9.32 -22.94 -21.74
CA ARG A 122 9.69 -21.58 -22.12
C ARG A 122 8.47 -20.73 -22.53
N ALA A 123 7.56 -21.30 -23.31
CA ALA A 123 6.37 -20.60 -23.77
C ALA A 123 5.44 -20.21 -22.60
N GLN A 124 5.27 -21.10 -21.62
CA GLN A 124 4.46 -20.82 -20.43
C GLN A 124 5.10 -19.73 -19.56
N ARG A 125 6.44 -19.75 -19.39
CA ARG A 125 7.16 -18.69 -18.67
C ARG A 125 6.98 -17.32 -19.32
N LEU A 126 6.99 -17.26 -20.65
CA LEU A 126 6.76 -16.01 -21.39
C LEU A 126 5.35 -15.46 -21.18
N THR A 127 4.31 -16.30 -21.23
CA THR A 127 2.95 -15.80 -21.01
C THR A 127 2.71 -15.34 -19.56
N ILE A 128 3.39 -15.96 -18.59
CA ILE A 128 3.39 -15.48 -17.19
C ILE A 128 4.11 -14.13 -17.10
N ALA A 129 5.26 -13.97 -17.78
CA ALA A 129 5.97 -12.69 -17.79
C ALA A 129 5.11 -11.56 -18.34
N ASP A 130 4.32 -11.80 -19.39
CA ASP A 130 3.43 -10.81 -19.99
C ASP A 130 2.26 -10.44 -19.07
N GLU A 131 1.71 -11.44 -18.36
CA GLU A 131 0.68 -11.23 -17.34
C GLU A 131 1.20 -10.41 -16.15
N LEU A 132 2.35 -10.79 -15.58
CA LEU A 132 2.99 -10.05 -14.49
C LEU A 132 3.36 -8.62 -14.91
N SER A 133 3.84 -8.45 -16.15
CA SER A 133 4.13 -7.14 -16.73
C SER A 133 2.87 -6.28 -16.88
N SER A 134 1.73 -6.89 -17.20
CA SER A 134 0.45 -6.18 -17.33
C SER A 134 -0.09 -5.75 -15.96
N ASP A 135 0.04 -6.61 -14.95
CA ASP A 135 -0.35 -6.33 -13.57
C ASP A 135 0.52 -5.21 -12.94
N ALA A 136 1.85 -5.29 -13.13
CA ALA A 136 2.83 -4.27 -12.75
C ALA A 136 2.57 -2.90 -13.42
N ALA A 137 2.33 -2.90 -14.73
CA ALA A 137 1.98 -1.68 -15.46
C ALA A 137 0.70 -1.04 -14.93
N SER A 138 -0.28 -1.86 -14.53
CA SER A 138 -1.56 -1.40 -13.98
C SER A 138 -1.39 -0.78 -12.59
N ARG A 139 -0.55 -1.34 -11.72
CA ARG A 139 -0.15 -0.71 -10.45
C ARG A 139 0.50 0.65 -10.69
N THR A 140 1.49 0.71 -11.59
CA THR A 140 2.17 1.95 -11.95
C THR A 140 1.18 3.01 -12.48
N GLN A 141 0.22 2.60 -13.31
CA GLN A 141 -0.81 3.51 -13.82
C GLN A 141 -1.71 4.02 -12.68
N ALA A 142 -2.13 3.15 -11.76
CA ALA A 142 -2.95 3.52 -10.61
C ALA A 142 -2.24 4.58 -9.75
N LEU A 143 -0.98 4.34 -9.39
CA LEU A 143 -0.17 5.26 -8.58
C LEU A 143 0.09 6.61 -9.24
N ARG A 144 0.02 6.69 -10.58
CA ARG A 144 0.09 7.97 -11.32
C ARG A 144 -1.26 8.68 -11.39
N LEU A 145 -2.34 7.93 -11.52
CA LEU A 145 -3.67 8.47 -11.81
C LEU A 145 -4.39 8.93 -10.53
N LEU A 146 -4.45 8.08 -9.51
CA LEU A 146 -5.27 8.31 -8.32
C LEU A 146 -4.90 9.60 -7.57
N PRO A 147 -3.61 9.99 -7.42
CA PRO A 147 -3.25 11.26 -6.80
C PRO A 147 -3.79 12.50 -7.53
N THR A 148 -4.21 12.36 -8.79
CA THR A 148 -4.81 13.47 -9.56
C THR A 148 -6.30 13.67 -9.25
N GLY A 149 -6.90 12.81 -8.42
CA GLY A 149 -8.35 12.81 -8.15
C GLY A 149 -9.19 12.17 -9.25
N GLN A 150 -8.55 11.53 -10.24
CA GLN A 150 -9.24 10.88 -11.36
C GLN A 150 -9.39 9.38 -11.12
N ASP A 151 -10.59 8.86 -11.42
CA ASP A 151 -10.84 7.43 -11.36
C ASP A 151 -10.32 6.70 -12.60
N PRO A 152 -9.82 5.46 -12.45
CA PRO A 152 -9.46 4.61 -13.57
C PRO A 152 -10.66 4.26 -14.45
N ALA A 153 -10.38 4.02 -15.74
CA ALA A 153 -11.36 3.51 -16.67
C ALA A 153 -12.03 2.22 -16.13
N ALA A 154 -13.32 2.05 -16.41
CA ALA A 154 -14.17 1.00 -15.83
C ALA A 154 -13.61 -0.44 -15.92
N THR A 155 -12.83 -0.73 -16.96
CA THR A 155 -12.26 -2.07 -17.21
C THR A 155 -10.80 -2.21 -16.75
N SER A 156 -10.22 -1.16 -16.19
CA SER A 156 -8.82 -1.12 -15.79
C SER A 156 -8.56 -1.98 -14.57
N ARG A 157 -7.41 -2.67 -14.56
CA ARG A 157 -6.89 -3.36 -13.38
C ARG A 157 -6.61 -2.42 -12.20
N ALA A 158 -6.50 -1.10 -12.44
CA ALA A 158 -6.36 -0.12 -11.37
C ALA A 158 -7.54 -0.13 -10.37
N TRP A 159 -8.71 -0.65 -10.74
CA TRP A 159 -9.83 -0.90 -9.82
C TRP A 159 -9.47 -1.88 -8.69
N GLN A 160 -8.41 -2.66 -8.82
CA GLN A 160 -7.91 -3.51 -7.74
C GLN A 160 -7.53 -2.73 -6.49
N ILE A 161 -7.12 -1.47 -6.62
CA ILE A 161 -6.82 -0.61 -5.48
C ILE A 161 -8.04 -0.36 -4.61
N CYS A 162 -9.25 -0.38 -5.19
CA CYS A 162 -10.50 -0.26 -4.45
C CYS A 162 -10.67 -1.45 -3.53
N GLU A 163 -10.38 -2.67 -4.01
CA GLU A 163 -10.50 -3.86 -3.17
C GLU A 163 -9.49 -3.85 -2.03
N VAL A 164 -8.24 -3.43 -2.28
CA VAL A 164 -7.21 -3.30 -1.24
C VAL A 164 -7.63 -2.29 -0.17
N THR A 165 -8.17 -1.15 -0.59
CA THR A 165 -8.61 -0.08 0.32
C THR A 165 -10.01 -0.32 0.93
N ARG A 166 -10.75 -1.35 0.47
CA ARG A 166 -12.06 -1.79 0.99
C ARG A 166 -11.97 -3.02 1.90
N SER A 167 -10.92 -3.81 1.75
CA SER A 167 -10.87 -5.17 2.28
C SER A 167 -10.98 -5.16 3.81
N LEU A 168 -12.15 -5.54 4.30
CA LEU A 168 -12.43 -5.77 5.72
C LEU A 168 -11.65 -6.97 6.30
N ARG A 169 -10.98 -7.76 5.43
CA ARG A 169 -10.14 -8.89 5.85
C ARG A 169 -8.78 -8.46 6.41
N ASN A 170 -8.36 -7.22 6.16
CA ASN A 170 -7.21 -6.61 6.82
C ASN A 170 -7.74 -5.81 8.02
N GLY A 171 -7.75 -6.46 9.19
CA GLY A 171 -7.92 -5.84 10.51
C GLY A 171 -9.09 -4.87 10.63
N GLN A 172 -10.28 -5.36 11.02
CA GLN A 172 -11.38 -4.49 11.50
C GLN A 172 -10.94 -3.49 12.58
N THR A 173 -9.84 -3.81 13.28
CA THR A 173 -9.13 -3.00 14.26
C THR A 173 -7.67 -3.45 14.29
N GLY A 174 -6.72 -2.53 14.23
CA GLY A 174 -5.28 -2.83 14.29
C GLY A 174 -4.43 -1.58 14.10
N PRO A 175 -3.12 -1.63 14.43
CA PRO A 175 -2.21 -0.53 14.14
C PRO A 175 -2.09 -0.32 12.63
N LEU A 176 -1.69 0.90 12.22
CA LEU A 176 -1.26 1.14 10.85
C LEU A 176 0.05 0.36 10.59
N PRO A 177 0.27 -0.17 9.38
CA PRO A 177 -0.60 -0.06 8.20
C PRO A 177 -1.70 -1.15 8.11
N GLU A 178 -1.62 -2.26 8.85
CA GLU A 178 -2.50 -3.42 8.68
C GLU A 178 -4.00 -3.13 8.92
N GLY A 179 -4.32 -2.19 9.81
CA GLY A 179 -5.70 -1.75 10.08
C GLY A 179 -6.23 -0.63 9.16
N ALA A 180 -5.40 -0.09 8.26
CA ALA A 180 -5.68 1.16 7.56
C ALA A 180 -6.97 1.13 6.71
N ALA A 181 -7.23 0.02 6.01
CA ALA A 181 -8.44 -0.15 5.19
C ALA A 181 -9.73 -0.13 6.02
N ALA A 182 -9.73 -0.74 7.21
CA ALA A 182 -10.89 -0.70 8.10
C ALA A 182 -11.16 0.71 8.65
N TRP A 183 -10.10 1.48 8.90
CA TRP A 183 -10.22 2.89 9.30
C TRP A 183 -10.78 3.75 8.18
N LEU A 184 -10.37 3.53 6.93
CA LEU A 184 -10.98 4.19 5.78
C LEU A 184 -12.48 3.92 5.69
N VAL A 185 -12.88 2.65 5.78
CA VAL A 185 -14.29 2.26 5.71
C VAL A 185 -15.09 2.84 6.87
N SER A 186 -14.53 2.86 8.07
CA SER A 186 -15.19 3.41 9.26
C SER A 186 -15.36 4.92 9.21
N GLY A 187 -14.35 5.64 8.68
CA GLY A 187 -14.32 7.11 8.60
C GLY A 187 -15.10 7.68 7.42
N TRP A 188 -14.99 7.08 6.22
CA TRP A 188 -15.54 7.64 4.97
C TRP A 188 -16.58 6.77 4.26
N GLY A 189 -16.85 5.57 4.78
CA GLY A 189 -17.82 4.63 4.22
C GLY A 189 -17.29 3.81 3.04
N PRO A 190 -18.03 2.75 2.64
CA PRO A 190 -17.58 1.80 1.62
C PRO A 190 -17.92 2.19 0.19
N ASP A 191 -18.63 3.29 -0.04
CA ASP A 191 -19.23 3.65 -1.34
C ASP A 191 -18.43 4.72 -2.12
N ARG A 192 -17.21 5.01 -1.67
CA ARG A 192 -16.30 5.99 -2.28
C ARG A 192 -15.67 5.48 -3.57
N SER A 193 -15.36 6.40 -4.47
CA SER A 193 -14.61 6.11 -5.71
C SER A 193 -13.16 5.69 -5.41
N PRO A 194 -12.47 5.04 -6.36
CA PRO A 194 -11.03 4.76 -6.27
C PRO A 194 -10.19 5.96 -5.83
N ALA A 195 -10.35 7.12 -6.49
CA ALA A 195 -9.58 8.32 -6.20
C ALA A 195 -9.92 8.92 -4.83
N GLU A 196 -11.20 8.90 -4.43
CA GLU A 196 -11.62 9.35 -3.10
C GLU A 196 -10.97 8.51 -2.00
N ARG A 197 -10.92 7.18 -2.14
CA ARG A 197 -10.26 6.30 -1.18
C ARG A 197 -8.76 6.51 -1.13
N TRP A 198 -8.15 6.74 -2.29
CA TRP A 198 -6.74 7.04 -2.39
C TRP A 198 -6.39 8.32 -1.63
N ALA A 199 -7.22 9.36 -1.79
CA ALA A 199 -7.08 10.57 -1.01
C ALA A 199 -7.20 10.27 0.49
N ALA A 200 -8.23 9.55 0.93
CA ALA A 200 -8.35 9.19 2.35
C ALA A 200 -7.14 8.39 2.87
N ARG A 201 -6.61 7.46 2.06
CA ARG A 201 -5.38 6.71 2.35
C ARG A 201 -4.19 7.61 2.59
N ASP A 202 -3.99 8.65 1.78
CA ASP A 202 -2.80 9.52 1.88
C ASP A 202 -2.70 10.21 3.24
N ARG A 203 -3.84 10.45 3.91
CA ARG A 203 -3.91 11.01 5.27
C ARG A 203 -3.45 10.03 6.32
N LEU A 204 -3.89 8.77 6.23
CA LEU A 204 -3.46 7.70 7.13
C LEU A 204 -1.95 7.48 7.03
N VAL A 205 -1.42 7.37 5.81
CA VAL A 205 0.01 7.19 5.58
C VAL A 205 0.82 8.39 6.05
N ARG A 206 0.27 9.61 5.91
CA ARG A 206 0.92 10.81 6.47
C ARG A 206 0.97 10.79 7.99
N ILE A 207 -0.11 10.39 8.67
CA ILE A 207 -0.14 10.29 10.14
C ILE A 207 0.88 9.28 10.64
N GLU A 208 0.88 8.09 10.04
CA GLU A 208 1.86 7.05 10.37
C GLU A 208 3.30 7.56 10.20
N GLN A 209 3.58 8.23 9.07
CA GLN A 209 4.89 8.81 8.80
C GLN A 209 5.30 9.86 9.85
N LEU A 210 4.39 10.77 10.22
CA LEU A 210 4.66 11.81 11.22
C LEU A 210 4.89 11.21 12.62
N VAL A 211 4.15 10.17 12.99
CA VAL A 211 4.38 9.43 14.24
C VAL A 211 5.77 8.81 14.24
N SER A 212 6.15 8.10 13.17
CA SER A 212 7.50 7.53 13.02
C SER A 212 8.59 8.60 13.05
N ALA A 213 8.41 9.71 12.35
CA ALA A 213 9.38 10.81 12.30
C ALA A 213 9.57 11.46 13.68
N CYS A 214 8.49 11.66 14.45
CA CYS A 214 8.55 12.23 15.79
C CYS A 214 9.30 11.28 16.75
N GLN A 215 9.01 9.97 16.68
CA GLN A 215 9.74 8.96 17.46
C GLN A 215 11.23 8.91 17.09
N ALA A 216 11.55 8.96 15.80
CA ALA A 216 12.94 9.00 15.32
C ALA A 216 13.69 10.26 15.77
N HIS A 217 12.98 11.37 15.95
CA HIS A 217 13.52 12.60 16.54
C HIS A 217 13.75 12.52 18.06
N GLY A 218 13.29 11.45 18.72
CA GLY A 218 13.35 11.30 20.18
C GLY A 218 12.12 11.85 20.93
N GLY A 219 11.07 12.21 20.18
CA GLY A 219 9.78 12.59 20.72
C GLY A 219 8.94 11.41 21.22
N ARG A 220 7.75 11.70 21.73
CA ARG A 220 6.73 10.71 22.06
C ARG A 220 5.55 10.92 21.13
N ALA A 221 5.22 9.93 20.34
CA ALA A 221 4.09 9.99 19.44
C ALA A 221 3.31 8.69 19.45
N ALA A 222 2.01 8.82 19.28
CA ALA A 222 1.10 7.73 18.99
C ALA A 222 0.00 8.28 18.07
N ALA A 223 -0.53 7.42 17.21
CA ALA A 223 -1.91 7.57 16.80
C ALA A 223 -2.77 7.43 18.08
N GLU A 224 -3.73 8.32 18.31
CA GLU A 224 -4.71 8.09 19.39
C GLU A 224 -5.57 6.84 19.06
N ASP A 225 -6.57 6.52 19.88
CA ASP A 225 -7.57 5.48 19.54
C ASP A 225 -8.21 5.71 18.14
N ASP A 226 -8.10 6.94 17.62
CA ASP A 226 -8.41 7.33 16.25
C ASP A 226 -7.11 7.52 15.43
N PRO A 227 -6.79 6.66 14.46
CA PRO A 227 -5.59 6.79 13.62
C PRO A 227 -5.70 7.86 12.55
N MET A 228 -6.78 8.64 12.53
CA MET A 228 -6.86 9.89 11.79
C MET A 228 -6.38 11.11 12.60
N LEU A 229 -5.87 10.88 13.81
CA LEU A 229 -5.27 11.88 14.68
C LEU A 229 -3.88 11.43 15.15
N ALA A 230 -2.87 12.24 14.84
CA ALA A 230 -1.54 12.11 15.42
C ALA A 230 -1.40 13.03 16.63
N HIS A 231 -1.08 12.48 17.79
CA HIS A 231 -0.60 13.24 18.94
C HIS A 231 0.92 13.16 19.00
N LEU A 232 1.59 14.31 18.84
CA LEU A 232 3.03 14.42 18.64
C LEU A 232 3.64 15.30 19.73
N VAL A 233 4.40 14.69 20.63
CA VAL A 233 5.17 15.39 21.66
C VAL A 233 6.62 15.49 21.20
N VAL A 234 6.99 16.65 20.70
CA VAL A 234 8.33 16.94 20.15
C VAL A 234 9.22 17.47 21.27
N ARG A 235 10.35 16.81 21.50
CA ARG A 235 11.35 17.24 22.47
C ARG A 235 12.36 18.16 21.79
N TYR A 236 12.64 19.32 22.39
CA TYR A 236 13.78 20.13 21.99
C TYR A 236 15.04 19.66 22.72
N ALA A 237 16.17 19.62 22.01
CA ALA A 237 17.46 19.19 22.57
C ALA A 237 18.04 20.13 23.65
N VAL A 238 17.40 21.29 23.89
CA VAL A 238 17.83 22.27 24.90
C VAL A 238 17.01 22.04 26.16
N GLU A 239 17.67 21.66 27.26
CA GLU A 239 17.09 21.29 28.57
C GLU A 239 16.19 22.37 29.23
N MET A 240 16.02 23.53 28.62
CA MET A 240 15.24 24.66 29.13
C MET A 240 14.00 25.02 28.29
N VAL A 241 13.65 24.23 27.28
CA VAL A 241 12.44 24.42 26.47
C VAL A 241 11.47 23.29 26.75
N ASP A 242 10.24 23.63 27.15
CA ASP A 242 9.18 22.64 27.36
C ASP A 242 8.92 21.84 26.06
N ASP A 243 8.55 20.56 26.21
CA ASP A 243 8.08 19.75 25.08
C ASP A 243 6.96 20.50 24.33
N GLU A 244 7.05 20.60 23.01
CA GLU A 244 5.94 21.11 22.20
C GLU A 244 5.01 19.96 21.83
N VAL A 245 3.71 20.19 21.98
CA VAL A 245 2.68 19.22 21.64
C VAL A 245 1.92 19.69 20.41
N PHE A 246 1.86 18.82 19.41
CA PHE A 246 1.12 19.04 18.18
C PHE A 246 0.05 17.96 18.01
N TYR A 247 -1.09 18.38 17.49
CA TYR A 247 -2.13 17.52 16.96
C TYR A 247 -2.18 17.70 15.45
N VAL A 248 -2.08 16.59 14.72
CA VAL A 248 -2.30 16.58 13.27
C VAL A 248 -3.51 15.72 13.02
N SER A 249 -4.57 16.33 12.53
CA SER A 249 -5.87 15.69 12.33
C SER A 249 -6.38 15.94 10.93
N VAL A 250 -7.27 15.08 10.47
CA VAL A 250 -8.00 15.35 9.23
C VAL A 250 -9.14 16.37 9.46
N HIS A 251 -9.46 16.69 10.73
CA HIS A 251 -10.59 17.57 11.10
C HIS A 251 -10.29 18.51 12.26
N ASP A 252 -11.09 19.57 12.36
CA ASP A 252 -11.07 20.53 13.46
C ASP A 252 -11.73 19.94 14.72
N GLY A 253 -10.96 19.17 15.50
CA GLY A 253 -11.23 18.90 16.92
C GLY A 253 -12.35 17.90 17.27
N HIS A 254 -12.95 17.18 16.32
CA HIS A 254 -13.92 16.12 16.59
C HIS A 254 -13.54 14.80 15.89
N ARG A 255 -13.91 13.66 16.50
CA ARG A 255 -13.82 12.32 15.90
C ARG A 255 -14.39 12.36 14.48
N ASN A 256 -13.74 11.68 13.52
CA ASN A 256 -14.19 11.71 12.13
C ASN A 256 -15.65 11.30 11.99
N SER A 257 -16.39 12.05 11.17
CA SER A 257 -17.74 11.70 10.73
C SER A 257 -17.74 11.47 9.22
N TRP A 258 -18.72 10.70 8.76
CA TRP A 258 -18.92 10.34 7.35
C TRP A 258 -19.12 11.56 6.42
N ASP A 259 -19.37 12.74 7.00
CA ASP A 259 -19.65 13.98 6.28
C ASP A 259 -18.39 14.65 5.72
N THR A 260 -17.19 14.21 6.12
CA THR A 260 -15.97 14.90 5.68
C THR A 260 -15.49 14.41 4.33
N SER A 261 -15.07 15.37 3.49
CA SER A 261 -14.45 15.06 2.21
C SER A 261 -13.16 14.25 2.40
N PRO A 262 -12.98 13.12 1.68
CA PRO A 262 -11.71 12.42 1.56
C PRO A 262 -10.56 13.29 1.05
N TYR A 263 -10.86 14.45 0.45
CA TYR A 263 -9.89 15.42 -0.07
C TYR A 263 -9.61 16.60 0.88
N ALA A 264 -10.20 16.63 2.08
CA ALA A 264 -9.98 17.72 3.03
C ALA A 264 -8.52 17.79 3.51
N PRO A 265 -7.87 18.96 3.55
CA PRO A 265 -6.50 19.09 4.07
C PRO A 265 -6.41 18.68 5.54
N MET A 266 -5.20 18.38 6.00
CA MET A 266 -4.91 18.05 7.40
C MET A 266 -4.70 19.32 8.22
N THR A 267 -5.43 19.48 9.31
CA THR A 267 -5.27 20.60 10.24
C THR A 267 -4.13 20.30 11.21
N VAL A 268 -3.20 21.24 11.34
CA VAL A 268 -2.11 21.18 12.32
C VAL A 268 -2.41 22.15 13.45
N THR A 269 -2.53 21.63 14.67
CA THR A 269 -2.81 22.41 15.88
C THR A 269 -1.65 22.28 16.85
N ARG A 270 -1.13 23.40 17.34
CA ARG A 270 -0.22 23.45 18.49
C ARG A 270 -1.04 23.51 19.76
N ALA A 271 -0.82 22.57 20.67
CA ALA A 271 -1.50 22.57 21.95
C ALA A 271 -1.05 23.76 22.79
N GLY A 272 -2.00 24.46 23.39
CA GLY A 272 -1.73 25.47 24.39
C GLY A 272 -1.20 24.86 25.69
N ASN A 273 -0.42 25.61 26.47
CA ASN A 273 -0.07 25.25 27.84
C ASN A 273 -0.97 26.02 28.83
N HIS A 274 -0.76 25.89 30.16
CA HIS A 274 -1.60 26.52 31.19
C HIS A 274 -1.82 28.05 31.03
N HIS A 275 -1.07 28.73 30.17
CA HIS A 275 -1.16 30.16 29.92
C HIS A 275 -1.41 30.55 28.45
N ARG A 276 -1.61 29.57 27.54
CA ARG A 276 -1.90 29.81 26.12
C ARG A 276 -3.04 28.93 25.66
N GLU A 277 -3.91 29.49 24.82
CA GLU A 277 -4.89 28.71 24.07
C GLU A 277 -4.19 27.90 22.98
N SER A 278 -4.81 26.79 22.56
CA SER A 278 -4.35 26.04 21.40
C SER A 278 -4.44 26.89 20.14
N GLU A 279 -3.46 26.76 19.25
CA GLU A 279 -3.33 27.56 18.04
C GLU A 279 -3.37 26.67 16.81
N ILE A 280 -4.24 27.00 15.86
CA ILE A 280 -4.24 26.35 14.54
C ILE A 280 -3.11 26.97 13.71
N LEU A 281 -2.13 26.16 13.35
CA LEU A 281 -0.96 26.59 12.58
C LEU A 281 -1.22 26.61 11.08
N GLY A 282 -2.16 25.79 10.60
CA GLY A 282 -2.58 25.77 9.20
C GLY A 282 -3.26 24.48 8.78
N ALA A 283 -3.68 24.45 7.52
CA ALA A 283 -4.23 23.29 6.84
C ALA A 283 -3.30 22.90 5.70
N LEU A 284 -2.82 21.65 5.70
CA LEU A 284 -1.79 21.15 4.79
C LEU A 284 -2.30 19.96 3.98
N ASP A 285 -1.93 19.90 2.71
CA ASP A 285 -2.15 18.68 1.93
C ASP A 285 -1.27 17.55 2.49
N PRO A 286 -1.76 16.29 2.58
CA PRO A 286 -0.97 15.16 3.06
C PRO A 286 0.33 14.93 2.27
N THR A 287 0.46 15.50 1.07
CA THR A 287 1.64 15.37 0.22
C THR A 287 2.57 16.60 0.23
N ASP A 288 2.22 17.66 0.99
CA ASP A 288 3.02 18.89 1.12
C ASP A 288 4.12 18.76 2.19
N ASP A 289 5.17 17.99 1.87
CA ASP A 289 6.33 17.79 2.75
C ASP A 289 6.94 19.12 3.21
N ASP A 290 7.06 20.09 2.31
CA ASP A 290 7.64 21.40 2.64
C ASP A 290 6.72 22.22 3.55
N GLY A 291 5.40 22.09 3.40
CA GLY A 291 4.41 22.65 4.31
C GLY A 291 4.53 22.08 5.72
N PHE A 292 4.66 20.76 5.84
CA PHE A 292 4.87 20.12 7.14
C PHE A 292 6.19 20.56 7.77
N VAL A 293 7.27 20.66 6.99
CA VAL A 293 8.57 21.15 7.49
C VAL A 293 8.50 22.60 7.96
N ARG A 294 7.85 23.49 7.20
CA ARG A 294 7.69 24.90 7.61
C ARG A 294 6.86 25.02 8.89
N THR A 295 5.88 24.13 9.10
CA THR A 295 4.90 24.22 10.19
C THR A 295 5.37 23.52 11.47
N LEU A 296 5.99 22.34 11.33
CA LEU A 296 6.37 21.46 12.43
C LEU A 296 7.89 21.37 12.64
N GLY A 297 8.69 21.59 11.59
CA GLY A 297 10.15 21.55 11.62
C GLY A 297 10.79 20.43 10.79
N GLU A 298 12.11 20.52 10.60
CA GLU A 298 12.92 19.60 9.78
C GLU A 298 12.88 18.14 10.25
N TRP A 299 12.53 17.89 11.51
CA TRP A 299 12.42 16.53 12.05
C TRP A 299 11.41 15.67 11.27
N THR A 300 10.40 16.31 10.66
CA THR A 300 9.41 15.65 9.79
C THR A 300 10.02 14.93 8.58
N ARG A 301 11.27 15.26 8.19
CA ARG A 301 12.00 14.60 7.10
C ARG A 301 12.89 13.43 7.54
N LEU A 302 13.03 13.17 8.84
CA LEU A 302 13.85 12.05 9.33
C LEU A 302 13.35 10.70 8.83
N VAL A 303 12.05 10.60 8.58
CA VAL A 303 11.40 9.47 7.91
C VAL A 303 10.79 9.99 6.62
N PRO A 304 11.18 9.49 5.43
CA PRO A 304 10.60 9.95 4.17
C PRO A 304 9.11 9.61 4.07
N TYR A 305 8.34 10.50 3.43
CA TYR A 305 7.00 10.18 2.99
C TYR A 305 7.05 9.45 1.66
N HIS A 306 6.78 8.15 1.70
CA HIS A 306 6.63 7.33 0.50
C HIS A 306 5.17 7.39 0.05
N ARG A 307 4.96 7.96 -1.14
CA ARG A 307 3.64 8.01 -1.79
C ARG A 307 3.18 6.62 -2.16
#